data_AF-A0A132T3C8-F1
#
_entry.id   AF-A0A132T3C8-F1
#
_cell.length_a   1.000
_cell.length_b   1.000
_cell.length_c   1.000
_cell.angle_alpha   90.00
_cell.angle_beta   90.00
_cell.angle_gamma   90.00
#
_symmetry.space_group_name_H-M   'P 1'
#
loop_
_entity.id
_entity.type
_entity.pdbx_description
1 polymer ?
#
loop_
_entity_poly.entity_id
_entity_poly.type
_entity_poly.pdbx_seq_one_letter_code
_entity_poly.pdbx_strand_id
1 'polypeptide(L)'
;MTVDAFAELFEPADLHVAQRLTALGSDDDPRVALAVALAVRALRGGSVCVDLRTVAAQAGMPELPWPAPDQWLAAVQGSPLADKQVLRVFGDLLYLDRYWREERQVRDDVLALLGVPPRGPVPGLGRLFPEGWEEQRAAAEVALRQSLTVLTGGPGTGKTTTVARLLAAIAEQAEGAGDRKSVG
;
A
#
# COMPACT_ATOMS: atom_id res chain seq x y z
N MET A 1 -27.46 17.81 6.82
CA MET A 1 -27.08 16.47 6.34
C MET A 1 -26.83 15.62 7.57
N THR A 2 -27.49 14.47 7.71
CA THR A 2 -27.24 13.52 8.79
C THR A 2 -26.61 12.26 8.18
N VAL A 3 -25.70 11.63 8.91
CA VAL A 3 -25.05 10.38 8.47
C VAL A 3 -26.08 9.26 8.31
N ASP A 4 -27.22 9.34 9.01
CA ASP A 4 -28.33 8.39 8.93
C ASP A 4 -28.89 8.20 7.51
N ALA A 5 -28.81 9.23 6.65
CA ALA A 5 -29.23 9.12 5.26
C ALA A 5 -28.39 8.09 4.47
N PHE A 6 -27.21 7.74 4.96
CA PHE A 6 -26.27 6.81 4.35
C PHE A 6 -26.26 5.44 5.05
N ALA A 7 -27.26 5.12 5.89
CA ALA A 7 -27.26 3.91 6.70
C ALA A 7 -27.10 2.61 5.89
N GLU A 8 -27.64 2.55 4.67
CA GLU A 8 -27.50 1.38 3.78
C GLU A 8 -26.07 1.18 3.25
N LEU A 9 -25.23 2.20 3.29
CA LEU A 9 -23.84 2.16 2.82
C LEU A 9 -22.87 1.58 3.86
N PHE A 10 -23.24 1.69 5.14
CA PHE A 10 -22.33 1.50 6.27
C PHE A 10 -22.71 0.32 7.15
N GLU A 11 -21.69 -0.39 7.63
CA GLU A 11 -21.87 -1.30 8.76
C GLU A 11 -21.88 -0.54 10.09
N PRO A 12 -22.45 -1.10 11.17
CA PRO A 12 -22.43 -0.45 12.48
C PRO A 12 -21.03 -0.07 12.96
N ALA A 13 -20.00 -0.85 12.60
CA ALA A 13 -18.61 -0.54 12.94
C ALA A 13 -18.13 0.77 12.28
N ASP A 14 -18.49 1.01 11.02
CA ASP A 14 -18.11 2.20 10.26
C ASP A 14 -18.66 3.47 10.96
N LEU A 15 -19.92 3.41 11.39
CA LEU A 15 -20.62 4.50 12.07
C LEU A 15 -20.12 4.73 13.50
N HIS A 16 -19.95 3.67 14.30
CA HIS A 16 -19.51 3.81 15.69
C HIS A 16 -18.09 4.38 15.78
N VAL A 17 -17.19 3.97 14.88
CA VAL A 17 -15.84 4.53 14.82
C VAL A 17 -15.90 6.01 14.44
N ALA A 18 -16.71 6.37 13.42
CA ALA A 18 -16.89 7.75 13.03
C ALA A 18 -17.39 8.62 14.18
N GLN A 19 -18.49 8.22 14.83
CA GLN A 19 -19.06 8.90 16.00
C GLN A 19 -18.05 9.04 17.14
N ARG A 20 -17.29 7.98 17.43
CA ARG A 20 -16.33 8.00 18.53
C ARG A 20 -15.14 8.91 18.23
N LEU A 21 -14.61 8.88 17.02
CA LEU A 21 -13.48 9.71 16.62
C LEU A 21 -13.88 11.18 16.60
N THR A 22 -15.03 11.54 16.01
CA THR A 22 -15.50 12.93 15.99
C THR A 22 -15.79 13.46 17.39
N ALA A 23 -16.39 12.65 18.27
CA ALA A 23 -16.60 13.02 19.66
C ALA A 23 -15.29 13.28 20.43
N LEU A 24 -14.28 12.40 20.28
CA LEU A 24 -12.94 12.60 20.87
C LEU A 24 -12.19 13.78 20.23
N GLY A 25 -12.47 14.04 18.95
CA GLY A 25 -11.95 15.16 18.18
C GLY A 25 -12.56 16.50 18.57
N SER A 26 -13.71 16.51 19.24
CA SER A 26 -14.57 17.70 19.39
C SER A 26 -14.94 18.29 18.03
N ASP A 27 -15.30 17.41 17.10
CA ASP A 27 -15.68 17.75 15.74
C ASP A 27 -17.16 17.41 15.52
N ASP A 28 -17.98 18.44 15.38
CA ASP A 28 -19.42 18.29 15.22
C ASP A 28 -19.87 18.40 13.74
N ASP A 29 -18.93 18.50 12.78
CA ASP A 29 -19.26 18.62 11.37
C ASP A 29 -19.71 17.26 10.80
N PRO A 30 -20.98 17.12 10.35
CA PRO A 30 -21.48 15.86 9.80
C PRO A 30 -20.73 15.42 8.53
N ARG A 31 -20.11 16.36 7.79
CA ARG A 31 -19.29 16.05 6.62
C ARG A 31 -18.02 15.30 7.03
N VAL A 32 -17.43 15.67 8.18
CA VAL A 32 -16.25 14.97 8.69
C VAL A 32 -16.64 13.60 9.21
N ALA A 33 -17.75 13.48 9.95
CA ALA A 33 -18.27 12.18 10.38
C ALA A 33 -18.51 11.22 9.21
N LEU A 34 -19.15 11.70 8.13
CA LEU A 34 -19.35 10.92 6.90
C LEU A 34 -18.02 10.50 6.27
N ALA A 35 -17.04 11.41 6.21
CA ALA A 35 -15.72 11.12 5.65
C ALA A 35 -14.97 10.04 6.45
N VAL A 36 -15.05 10.09 7.78
CA VAL A 36 -14.48 9.06 8.67
C VAL A 36 -15.16 7.71 8.42
N ALA A 37 -16.50 7.67 8.36
CA ALA A 37 -17.22 6.42 8.10
C ALA A 37 -16.82 5.78 6.76
N LEU A 38 -16.62 6.60 5.71
CA LEU A 38 -16.13 6.13 4.41
C LEU A 38 -14.69 5.62 4.47
N ALA A 39 -13.80 6.28 5.22
CA ALA A 39 -12.44 5.81 5.41
C ALA A 39 -12.41 4.45 6.14
N VAL A 40 -13.26 4.25 7.16
CA VAL A 40 -13.37 2.97 7.88
C VAL A 40 -13.94 1.88 6.97
N ARG A 41 -14.99 2.19 6.21
CA ARG A 41 -15.57 1.29 5.20
C ARG A 41 -14.53 0.89 4.15
N ALA A 42 -13.73 1.83 3.65
CA ALA A 42 -12.70 1.57 2.64
C ALA A 42 -11.69 0.54 3.15
N LEU A 43 -11.28 0.64 4.42
CA LEU A 43 -10.36 -0.30 5.06
C LEU A 43 -10.92 -1.72 5.13
N ARG A 44 -12.19 -1.86 5.49
CA ARG A 44 -12.90 -3.15 5.46
C ARG A 44 -12.95 -3.74 4.04
N GLY A 45 -13.06 -2.87 3.03
CA GLY A 45 -12.97 -3.23 1.62
C GLY A 45 -11.55 -3.46 1.08
N GLY A 46 -10.51 -3.35 1.93
CA GLY A 46 -9.11 -3.56 1.54
C GLY A 46 -8.41 -2.33 0.94
N SER A 47 -9.04 -1.16 0.97
CA SER A 47 -8.45 0.11 0.50
C SER A 47 -7.96 0.94 1.69
N VAL A 48 -6.71 1.42 1.65
CA VAL A 48 -6.09 2.19 2.75
C VAL A 48 -6.52 3.66 2.82
N CYS A 49 -7.14 4.15 1.74
CA CYS A 49 -7.65 5.51 1.60
C CYS A 49 -8.93 5.53 0.77
N VAL A 50 -9.60 6.69 0.78
CA VAL A 50 -10.78 6.96 -0.03
C VAL A 50 -10.62 8.28 -0.78
N ASP A 51 -10.98 8.31 -2.05
CA ASP A 51 -11.02 9.54 -2.85
C ASP A 51 -12.38 10.22 -2.68
N LEU A 52 -12.40 11.39 -2.02
CA LEU A 52 -13.65 12.09 -1.71
C LEU A 52 -14.34 12.68 -2.95
N ARG A 53 -13.65 12.83 -4.09
CA ARG A 53 -14.26 13.30 -5.34
C ARG A 53 -15.00 12.18 -6.06
N THR A 54 -14.50 10.96 -5.99
CA THR A 54 -15.04 9.83 -6.78
C THR A 54 -15.90 8.87 -5.97
N VAL A 55 -15.84 8.92 -4.63
CA VAL A 55 -16.57 8.00 -3.74
C VAL A 55 -18.08 7.97 -3.99
N ALA A 56 -18.70 9.10 -4.31
CA ALA A 56 -20.15 9.16 -4.58
C ALA A 56 -20.53 8.32 -5.82
N ALA A 57 -19.73 8.41 -6.88
CA ALA A 57 -19.92 7.62 -8.10
C ALA A 57 -19.61 6.14 -7.87
N GLN A 58 -18.56 5.83 -7.08
CA GLN A 58 -18.17 4.46 -6.74
C GLN A 58 -19.19 3.75 -5.85
N ALA A 59 -19.90 4.50 -4.99
CA ALA A 59 -20.96 3.95 -4.15
C ALA A 59 -22.19 3.53 -4.96
N GLY A 60 -22.38 4.06 -6.17
CA GLY A 60 -23.52 3.70 -7.03
C GLY A 60 -24.87 4.20 -6.52
N MET A 61 -24.89 5.16 -5.60
CA MET A 61 -26.09 5.71 -4.94
C MET A 61 -26.14 7.24 -5.10
N PRO A 62 -26.38 7.77 -6.31
CA PRO A 62 -26.33 9.22 -6.59
C PRO A 62 -27.42 10.03 -5.90
N GLU A 63 -28.51 9.39 -5.48
CA GLU A 63 -29.65 10.00 -4.78
C GLU A 63 -29.35 10.42 -3.33
N LEU A 64 -28.27 9.88 -2.76
CA LEU A 64 -27.85 10.25 -1.41
C LEU A 64 -27.36 11.71 -1.37
N PRO A 65 -27.51 12.39 -0.23
CA PRO A 65 -27.17 13.81 -0.10
C PRO A 65 -25.65 14.00 0.04
N TRP A 66 -24.88 13.67 -1.00
CA TRP A 66 -23.42 13.80 -1.00
C TRP A 66 -22.99 15.26 -0.86
N PRO A 67 -21.97 15.56 -0.01
CA PRO A 67 -21.35 16.88 0.02
C PRO A 67 -20.73 17.25 -1.33
N ALA A 68 -20.73 18.55 -1.68
CA ALA A 68 -19.98 19.03 -2.82
C ALA A 68 -18.47 18.75 -2.62
N PRO A 69 -17.75 18.12 -3.57
CA PRO A 69 -16.40 17.59 -3.32
C PRO A 69 -15.39 18.60 -2.77
N ASP A 70 -15.31 19.80 -3.35
CA ASP A 70 -14.35 20.82 -2.90
C ASP A 70 -14.67 21.34 -1.50
N GLN A 71 -15.96 21.52 -1.19
CA GLN A 71 -16.40 21.94 0.14
C GLN A 71 -16.19 20.84 1.18
N TRP A 72 -16.29 19.58 0.75
CA TRP A 72 -16.06 18.43 1.61
C TRP A 72 -14.59 18.28 1.97
N LEU A 73 -13.72 18.32 0.96
CA LEU A 73 -12.27 18.29 1.16
C LEU A 73 -11.83 19.44 2.06
N ALA A 74 -12.31 20.66 1.81
CA ALA A 74 -12.00 21.81 2.66
C ALA A 74 -12.48 21.63 4.11
N ALA A 75 -13.67 21.05 4.32
CA ALA A 75 -14.19 20.77 5.66
C ALA A 75 -13.33 19.74 6.40
N VAL A 76 -12.94 18.65 5.73
CA VAL A 76 -12.08 17.62 6.32
C VAL A 76 -10.68 18.16 6.59
N GLN A 77 -10.10 18.93 5.68
CA GLN A 77 -8.78 19.55 5.87
C GLN A 77 -8.76 20.57 7.03
N GLY A 78 -9.85 21.33 7.21
CA GLY A 78 -10.00 22.29 8.31
C GLY A 78 -10.48 21.69 9.62
N SER A 79 -10.64 20.37 9.70
CA SER A 79 -11.22 19.70 10.87
C SER A 79 -10.24 19.56 12.05
N PRO A 80 -10.73 19.55 13.30
CA PRO A 80 -9.93 19.14 14.46
C PRO A 80 -9.26 17.77 14.30
N LEU A 81 -9.89 16.84 13.56
CA LEU A 81 -9.33 15.51 13.30
C LEU A 81 -8.12 15.55 12.36
N ALA A 82 -8.10 16.45 11.38
CA ALA A 82 -6.91 16.67 10.55
C ALA A 82 -5.78 17.35 11.34
N ASP A 83 -6.11 18.37 12.14
CA ASP A 83 -5.13 19.08 12.99
C ASP A 83 -4.45 18.14 14.01
N LYS A 84 -5.24 17.30 14.68
CA LYS A 84 -4.75 16.28 15.63
C LYS A 84 -4.09 15.08 14.95
N GLN A 85 -3.96 15.07 13.62
CA GLN A 85 -3.39 13.97 12.84
C GLN A 85 -4.10 12.63 13.11
N VAL A 86 -5.42 12.66 13.23
CA VAL A 86 -6.28 11.47 13.18
C VAL A 86 -6.62 11.16 11.73
N LEU A 87 -6.87 12.20 10.94
CA LEU A 87 -7.09 12.14 9.50
C LEU A 87 -5.92 12.76 8.74
N ARG A 88 -5.67 12.27 7.53
CA ARG A 88 -4.71 12.85 6.59
C ARG A 88 -5.37 13.01 5.24
N VAL A 89 -5.22 14.20 4.67
CA VAL A 89 -5.61 14.48 3.29
C VAL A 89 -4.34 14.63 2.45
N PHE A 90 -4.24 13.84 1.37
CA PHE A 90 -3.16 13.90 0.40
C PHE A 90 -3.75 14.00 -1.01
N GLY A 91 -3.71 15.21 -1.59
CA GLY A 91 -4.50 15.51 -2.78
C GLY A 91 -5.99 15.37 -2.46
N ASP A 92 -6.67 14.47 -3.16
CA ASP A 92 -8.09 14.16 -2.99
C ASP A 92 -8.34 12.92 -2.11
N LEU A 93 -7.26 12.26 -1.66
CA LEU A 93 -7.31 11.05 -0.87
C LEU A 93 -7.38 11.37 0.62
N LEU A 94 -8.33 10.74 1.30
CA LEU A 94 -8.48 10.73 2.75
C LEU A 94 -7.98 9.41 3.32
N TYR A 95 -7.15 9.51 4.36
CA TYR A 95 -6.62 8.41 5.14
C TYR A 95 -6.98 8.58 6.61
N LEU A 96 -7.15 7.46 7.32
CA LEU A 96 -6.85 7.45 8.75
C LEU A 96 -5.32 7.51 8.91
N ASP A 97 -4.82 8.39 9.78
CA ASP A 97 -3.38 8.69 9.89
C ASP A 97 -2.51 7.46 10.15
N ARG A 98 -3.04 6.46 10.88
CA ARG A 98 -2.38 5.16 11.07
C ARG A 98 -1.98 4.52 9.73
N TYR A 99 -2.92 4.41 8.79
CA TYR A 99 -2.68 3.75 7.51
C TYR A 99 -1.83 4.59 6.57
N TRP A 100 -1.90 5.93 6.68
CA TRP A 100 -0.95 6.81 6.02
C TRP A 100 0.50 6.58 6.49
N ARG A 101 0.71 6.40 7.80
CA ARG A 101 2.05 6.08 8.34
C ARG A 101 2.52 4.70 7.89
N GLU A 102 1.64 3.71 7.89
CA GLU A 102 1.94 2.36 7.41
C GLU A 102 2.32 2.38 5.91
N GLU A 103 1.59 3.11 5.07
CA GLU A 103 1.93 3.27 3.64
C GLU A 103 3.27 3.99 3.44
N ARG A 104 3.53 5.04 4.22
CA ARG A 104 4.83 5.73 4.21
C ARG A 104 5.97 4.84 4.67
N GLN A 105 5.75 3.98 5.66
CA GLN A 105 6.74 3.01 6.10
C GLN A 105 7.11 2.05 4.96
N VAL A 106 6.11 1.49 4.26
CA VAL A 106 6.35 0.63 3.09
C VAL A 106 7.17 1.37 2.02
N ARG A 107 6.82 2.63 1.71
CA ARG A 107 7.59 3.45 0.78
C ARG A 107 9.04 3.61 1.24
N ASP A 108 9.25 3.97 2.50
CA ASP A 108 10.58 4.25 3.04
C ASP A 108 11.44 2.98 3.06
N ASP A 109 10.85 1.82 3.39
CA ASP A 109 11.51 0.52 3.33
C ASP A 109 11.89 0.13 1.90
N VAL A 110 11.00 0.37 0.93
CA VAL A 110 11.29 0.13 -0.49
C VAL A 110 12.44 1.01 -0.98
N LEU A 111 12.42 2.31 -0.64
CA LEU A 111 13.50 3.23 -0.99
C LEU A 111 14.83 2.83 -0.33
N ALA A 112 14.79 2.42 0.93
CA ALA A 112 15.98 1.93 1.64
C ALA A 112 16.56 0.68 0.97
N LEU A 113 15.71 -0.28 0.57
CA LEU A 113 16.15 -1.46 -0.16
C LEU A 113 16.78 -1.07 -1.50
N LEU A 114 16.13 -0.21 -2.30
CA LEU A 114 16.64 0.24 -3.60
C LEU A 114 17.98 1.01 -3.51
N GLY A 115 18.29 1.61 -2.35
CA GLY A 115 19.57 2.28 -2.10
C GLY A 115 20.75 1.33 -1.83
N VAL A 116 20.50 0.03 -1.61
CA VAL A 116 21.56 -0.95 -1.34
C VAL A 116 22.26 -1.35 -2.65
N PRO A 117 23.60 -1.23 -2.77
CA PRO A 117 24.31 -1.62 -3.98
C PRO A 117 24.25 -3.15 -4.20
N PRO A 118 24.28 -3.61 -5.47
CA PRO A 118 24.27 -5.04 -5.77
C PRO A 118 25.47 -5.78 -5.19
N ARG A 119 25.27 -7.05 -4.84
CA ARG A 119 26.21 -7.85 -4.02
C ARG A 119 27.51 -8.25 -4.73
N GLY A 120 27.59 -8.08 -6.05
CA GLY A 120 28.76 -8.46 -6.84
C GLY A 120 28.37 -8.96 -8.24
N PRO A 121 29.30 -9.54 -9.02
CA PRO A 121 29.02 -10.07 -10.34
C PRO A 121 28.04 -11.25 -10.27
N VAL A 122 27.16 -11.37 -11.26
CA VAL A 122 26.17 -12.44 -11.36
C VAL A 122 26.87 -13.76 -11.70
N PRO A 123 26.64 -14.87 -10.96
CA PRO A 123 27.19 -16.18 -11.28
C PRO A 123 26.53 -16.79 -12.53
N GLY A 124 27.17 -17.80 -13.12
CA GLY A 124 26.63 -18.51 -14.26
C GLY A 124 25.38 -19.33 -13.90
N LEU A 125 24.21 -18.93 -14.40
CA LEU A 125 22.92 -19.53 -14.02
C LEU A 125 22.55 -20.81 -14.77
N GLY A 126 23.30 -21.20 -15.80
CA GLY A 126 22.94 -22.33 -16.68
C GLY A 126 22.79 -23.67 -15.95
N ARG A 127 23.53 -23.89 -14.86
CA ARG A 127 23.42 -25.11 -14.03
C ARG A 127 22.10 -25.15 -13.23
N LEU A 128 21.59 -23.97 -12.83
CA LEU A 128 20.40 -23.83 -12.00
C LEU A 128 19.12 -23.79 -12.85
N PHE A 129 19.21 -23.25 -14.06
CA PHE A 129 18.07 -23.12 -14.98
C PHE A 129 18.34 -23.88 -16.28
N PRO A 130 17.86 -25.14 -16.41
CA PRO A 130 18.00 -25.94 -17.62
C PRO A 130 17.08 -25.43 -18.75
N GLU A 131 17.14 -26.07 -19.92
CA GLU A 131 16.26 -25.75 -21.05
C GLU A 131 14.77 -25.77 -20.66
N GLY A 132 14.00 -24.81 -21.18
CA GLY A 132 12.59 -24.60 -20.84
C GLY A 132 12.35 -23.71 -19.62
N TRP A 133 13.40 -23.13 -19.04
CA TRP A 133 13.34 -22.18 -17.91
C TRP A 133 13.88 -20.79 -18.26
N GLU A 134 13.83 -20.40 -19.53
CA GLU A 134 14.46 -19.17 -20.03
C GLU A 134 13.89 -17.91 -19.36
N GLU A 135 12.57 -17.86 -19.17
CA GLU A 135 11.88 -16.74 -18.51
C GLU A 135 12.28 -16.63 -17.03
N GLN A 136 12.32 -17.75 -16.31
CA GLN A 136 12.73 -17.80 -14.90
C GLN A 136 14.21 -17.49 -14.72
N ARG A 137 15.06 -17.91 -15.67
CA ARG A 137 16.48 -17.56 -15.71
C ARG A 137 16.68 -16.06 -15.90
N ALA A 138 15.94 -15.44 -16.82
CA ALA A 138 15.98 -14.00 -17.03
C ALA A 138 15.51 -13.24 -15.78
N ALA A 139 14.43 -13.70 -15.14
CA ALA A 139 13.96 -13.12 -13.88
C ALA A 139 15.00 -13.24 -12.75
N ALA A 140 15.68 -14.37 -12.64
CA ALA A 140 16.75 -14.58 -11.66
C ALA A 140 17.98 -13.70 -11.94
N GLU A 141 18.38 -13.53 -13.20
CA GLU A 141 19.48 -12.65 -13.58
C GLU A 141 19.19 -11.19 -13.22
N VAL A 142 17.97 -10.72 -13.51
CA VAL A 142 17.52 -9.39 -13.10
C VAL A 142 17.53 -9.27 -11.58
N ALA A 143 17.05 -10.30 -10.87
CA ALA A 143 17.01 -10.30 -9.41
C ALA A 143 18.39 -10.26 -8.73
N LEU A 144 19.42 -10.87 -9.34
CA LEU A 144 20.79 -10.85 -8.80
C LEU A 144 21.50 -9.50 -8.96
N ARG A 145 20.98 -8.63 -9.83
CA ARG A 145 21.53 -7.29 -10.13
C ARG A 145 20.86 -6.16 -9.34
N GLN A 146 19.79 -6.45 -8.62
CA GLN A 146 19.04 -5.45 -7.86
C GLN A 146 18.84 -5.92 -6.41
N SER A 147 18.73 -4.95 -5.51
CA SER A 147 18.53 -5.21 -4.08
C SER A 147 17.08 -5.55 -3.73
N LEU A 148 16.11 -5.16 -4.57
CA LEU A 148 14.70 -5.47 -4.43
C LEU A 148 14.15 -5.95 -5.77
N THR A 149 13.49 -7.11 -5.79
CA THR A 149 12.78 -7.64 -6.96
C THR A 149 11.40 -8.11 -6.55
N VAL A 150 10.39 -7.77 -7.36
CA VAL A 150 9.06 -8.38 -7.25
C VAL A 150 8.91 -9.42 -8.35
N LEU A 151 8.80 -10.69 -7.97
CA LEU A 151 8.58 -11.80 -8.89
C LEU A 151 7.08 -12.13 -8.96
N THR A 152 6.46 -11.82 -10.10
CA THR A 152 5.04 -12.10 -10.34
C THR A 152 4.87 -13.28 -11.32
N GLY A 153 3.68 -13.86 -11.37
CA GLY A 153 3.35 -14.94 -12.30
C GLY A 153 2.11 -15.72 -11.88
N GLY A 154 1.39 -16.30 -12.85
CA GLY A 154 0.17 -17.08 -12.60
C GLY A 154 0.39 -18.37 -11.79
N PRO A 155 -0.67 -19.07 -11.38
CA PRO A 155 -0.55 -20.39 -10.75
C PRO A 155 0.26 -21.36 -11.63
N GLY A 156 1.16 -22.14 -11.04
CA GLY A 156 1.93 -23.16 -11.77
C GLY A 156 3.14 -22.68 -12.59
N THR A 157 3.44 -21.38 -12.67
CA THR A 157 4.55 -20.83 -13.50
C THR A 157 5.97 -21.06 -12.95
N GLY A 158 6.14 -21.96 -11.98
CA GLY A 158 7.46 -22.28 -11.42
C GLY A 158 8.09 -21.23 -10.51
N LYS A 159 7.32 -20.25 -9.98
CA LYS A 159 7.83 -19.19 -9.07
C LYS A 159 8.60 -19.75 -7.87
N THR A 160 8.04 -20.74 -7.18
CA THR A 160 8.69 -21.35 -6.00
C THR A 160 10.04 -21.97 -6.36
N THR A 161 10.10 -22.70 -7.47
CA THR A 161 11.35 -23.29 -7.98
C THR A 161 12.34 -22.21 -8.43
N THR A 162 11.85 -21.12 -9.02
CA THR A 162 12.66 -19.96 -9.41
C THR A 162 13.29 -19.29 -8.18
N VAL A 163 12.51 -19.07 -7.12
CA VAL A 163 12.99 -18.50 -5.86
C VAL A 163 14.04 -19.41 -5.21
N ALA A 164 13.80 -20.74 -5.16
CA ALA A 164 14.78 -21.68 -4.61
C ALA A 164 16.11 -21.64 -5.36
N ARG A 165 16.07 -21.62 -6.71
CA ARG A 165 17.26 -21.51 -7.56
C ARG A 165 17.95 -20.15 -7.45
N LEU A 166 17.18 -19.07 -7.34
CA LEU A 166 17.70 -17.73 -7.11
C LEU A 166 18.44 -17.64 -5.76
N LEU A 167 17.91 -18.24 -4.69
CA LEU A 167 18.59 -18.29 -3.39
C LEU A 167 19.92 -19.05 -3.47
N ALA A 168 19.98 -20.16 -4.22
CA ALA A 168 21.22 -20.86 -4.48
C ALA A 168 22.23 -19.98 -5.24
N ALA A 169 21.78 -19.24 -6.26
CA ALA A 169 22.64 -18.30 -6.98
C ALA A 169 23.14 -17.14 -6.10
N ILE A 170 22.31 -16.64 -5.18
CA ILE A 170 22.71 -15.61 -4.21
C ILE A 170 23.80 -16.13 -3.27
N ALA A 171 23.71 -17.39 -2.83
CA ALA A 171 24.74 -18.02 -2.01
C ALA A 171 26.08 -18.12 -2.77
N GLU A 172 26.06 -18.59 -4.02
CA GLU A 172 27.26 -18.63 -4.89
C GLU A 172 27.86 -17.23 -5.12
N GLN A 173 27.02 -16.21 -5.31
CA GLN A 173 27.44 -14.82 -5.47
C GLN A 173 28.14 -14.28 -4.21
N ALA A 174 27.67 -14.68 -3.02
CA ALA A 174 28.26 -14.29 -1.74
C ALA A 174 29.62 -14.96 -1.50
N GLU A 175 29.75 -16.26 -1.81
CA GLU A 175 31.02 -17.00 -1.71
C GLU A 175 32.09 -16.38 -2.63
N GLY A 176 31.76 -16.12 -3.89
CA GLY A 176 32.67 -15.49 -4.86
C GLY A 176 32.98 -13.99 -4.60
N ALA A 177 32.24 -13.35 -3.69
CA ALA A 177 32.53 -12.00 -3.20
C ALA A 177 33.42 -12.00 -1.95
N GLY A 178 33.32 -13.05 -1.11
CA GLY A 178 34.16 -13.26 0.07
C GLY A 178 35.61 -13.58 -0.29
N ASP A 179 35.83 -14.45 -1.28
CA ASP A 179 37.17 -14.84 -1.75
C ASP A 179 37.99 -13.70 -2.38
N ARG A 180 37.33 -12.60 -2.80
CA ARG A 180 38.01 -11.41 -3.32
C ARG A 180 38.40 -10.39 -2.26
N LYS A 181 37.79 -10.42 -1.06
CA LYS A 181 38.13 -9.52 0.04
C LYS A 181 39.32 -10.02 0.88
N SER A 182 39.72 -11.29 0.74
CA SER A 182 40.84 -11.91 1.47
C SER A 182 42.19 -11.84 0.75
N VAL A 183 42.24 -11.32 -0.49
CA VAL A 183 43.46 -11.23 -1.33
C VAL A 183 43.92 -9.76 -1.52
N GLY A 184 43.39 -8.83 -0.73
CA GLY A 184 43.74 -7.39 -0.77
C GLY A 184 44.60 -6.96 0.41
#